data_AF-A0A659MMH9-F1
#
_entry.id   AF-A0A659MMH9-F1
#
_cell.length_a   1.000
_cell.length_b   1.000
_cell.length_c   1.000
_cell.angle_alpha   90.00
_cell.angle_beta   90.00
_cell.angle_gamma   90.00
#
_symmetry.space_group_name_H-M   'P 1'
#
loop_
_entity.id
_entity.type
_entity.pdbx_description
1 polymer ?
#
loop_
_entity_poly.entity_id
_entity_poly.type
_entity_poly.pdbx_seq_one_letter_code
_entity_poly.pdbx_strand_id
1 'polypeptide(L)'
;MSAKFYTLLTEIGAAKLASAAALGVPLKITHMAVGDGGGVLPTPSAQQTALVAEKRRAALNMLYIDPQNSSQIIAEQVIPETEGGWWIREVGLFDETGALIAVGNCPESYKPQLTEGSGRTQTVRMVLITSSTDNITLKIDPAVVLATRKYVDDKALELKVYVDDLMAKHLAAPDPHSQYAQKDSPTLTGIPKVPTPAAGNSTKQIANTEFVASSIAAIVDSAPAALDTLNELAAALGNDPNFATTMINALAGKQPLDNTLTNLSGKDIAGLLTYLGLGETINLAKNAVPATRRVNSKPLTGDITLSAADVNAFALGMTGDYTLENDKSVGWNWKSGVYNVPTGGASKLILHFNMNIGSCPAVQFCVNYKNGGISYRSARDDFGFELDWTEFYTTTRKPSAGDVGALPVSGGVINGNLGIGTPNILGGSSIVLGDNDTGLKQNGDGLLDIYANGVQVFRFQNDTLESKKSINVTGRLTPTDYGNFDSRYVQDFRLGSYESGQAWMGPGFSDTPGYVLTAATNGNGDEIIDGLGRRPMQKLIGNQWYNVTSV
;
A
#
# COMPACT_ATOMS: atom_id res chain seq x y z
N MET A 1 14.11 -56.95 6.92
CA MET A 1 12.92 -56.55 6.14
C MET A 1 13.36 -55.49 5.16
N SER A 2 13.24 -55.74 3.85
CA SER A 2 13.50 -54.71 2.83
C SER A 2 12.42 -53.62 2.95
N ALA A 3 12.82 -52.35 3.03
CA ALA A 3 11.86 -51.25 3.04
C ALA A 3 11.12 -51.22 1.70
N LYS A 4 9.78 -51.14 1.73
CA LYS A 4 8.94 -51.12 0.52
C LYS A 4 9.23 -49.91 -0.38
N PHE A 5 9.62 -48.79 0.22
CA PHE A 5 10.00 -47.56 -0.47
C PHE A 5 11.39 -47.16 -0.02
N TYR A 6 12.26 -46.88 -0.98
CA TYR A 6 13.64 -46.52 -0.71
C TYR A 6 14.22 -45.73 -1.88
N THR A 7 15.29 -45.02 -1.57
CA THR A 7 16.13 -44.30 -2.52
C THR A 7 17.51 -44.94 -2.53
N LEU A 8 18.15 -44.99 -3.68
CA LEU A 8 19.55 -45.38 -3.78
C LEU A 8 20.31 -44.40 -4.65
N LEU A 9 21.63 -44.38 -4.45
CA LEU A 9 22.57 -43.69 -5.32
C LEU A 9 22.81 -44.57 -6.54
N THR A 10 22.75 -43.99 -7.75
CA THR A 10 23.15 -44.71 -8.96
C THR A 10 24.67 -44.87 -9.00
N GLU A 11 25.19 -45.78 -9.82
CA GLU A 11 26.63 -45.93 -10.05
C GLU A 11 27.24 -44.62 -10.58
N ILE A 12 26.50 -43.88 -11.42
CA ILE A 12 26.88 -42.56 -11.91
C ILE A 12 26.93 -41.54 -10.76
N GLY A 13 25.91 -41.54 -9.90
CA GLY A 13 25.87 -40.66 -8.73
C GLY A 13 27.01 -40.94 -7.75
N ALA A 14 27.31 -42.22 -7.50
CA ALA A 14 28.42 -42.64 -6.67
C ALA A 14 29.78 -42.19 -7.24
N ALA A 15 29.99 -42.39 -8.53
CA ALA A 15 31.21 -41.96 -9.21
C ALA A 15 31.39 -40.44 -9.18
N LYS A 16 30.30 -39.68 -9.42
CA LYS A 16 30.32 -38.20 -9.39
C LYS A 16 30.51 -37.65 -7.99
N LEU A 17 29.93 -38.27 -6.96
CA LEU A 17 30.15 -37.89 -5.58
C LEU A 17 31.60 -38.18 -5.14
N ALA A 18 32.16 -39.32 -5.53
CA ALA A 18 33.56 -39.66 -5.29
C ALA A 18 34.52 -38.68 -6.01
N SER A 19 34.18 -38.29 -7.24
CA SER A 19 34.94 -37.29 -8.01
C SER A 19 34.87 -35.91 -7.37
N ALA A 20 33.71 -35.51 -6.85
CA ALA A 20 33.55 -34.25 -6.14
C ALA A 20 34.43 -34.18 -4.89
N ALA A 21 34.51 -35.28 -4.13
CA ALA A 21 35.39 -35.41 -2.97
C ALA A 21 36.89 -35.38 -3.34
N ALA A 22 37.28 -36.00 -4.46
CA ALA A 22 38.67 -36.08 -4.90
C ALA A 22 39.19 -34.77 -5.51
N LEU A 23 38.34 -34.04 -6.24
CA LEU A 23 38.71 -32.83 -6.98
C LEU A 23 38.37 -31.53 -6.23
N GLY A 24 37.63 -31.61 -5.11
CA GLY A 24 37.16 -30.44 -4.37
C GLY A 24 36.13 -29.59 -5.13
N VAL A 25 35.52 -30.14 -6.19
CA VAL A 25 34.47 -29.48 -6.97
C VAL A 25 33.12 -30.06 -6.54
N PRO A 26 32.25 -29.30 -5.87
CA PRO A 26 30.98 -29.82 -5.37
C PRO A 26 30.05 -30.32 -6.48
N LEU A 27 29.39 -31.46 -6.25
CA LEU A 27 28.35 -31.99 -7.11
C LEU A 27 27.09 -31.13 -7.01
N LYS A 28 26.68 -30.57 -8.15
CA LYS A 28 25.46 -29.77 -8.26
C LYS A 28 24.29 -30.63 -8.69
N ILE A 29 23.46 -31.02 -7.73
CA ILE A 29 22.15 -31.62 -8.01
C ILE A 29 21.18 -30.46 -8.28
N THR A 30 20.64 -30.37 -9.50
CA THR A 30 19.91 -29.19 -9.96
C THR A 30 18.44 -29.47 -10.24
N HIS A 31 18.09 -30.70 -10.64
CA HIS A 31 16.74 -31.05 -11.06
C HIS A 31 16.22 -32.29 -10.33
N MET A 32 14.90 -32.34 -10.12
CA MET A 32 14.19 -33.56 -9.74
C MET A 32 13.24 -33.92 -10.86
N ALA A 33 13.19 -35.20 -11.22
CA ALA A 33 12.15 -35.73 -12.07
C ALA A 33 11.26 -36.70 -11.31
N VAL A 34 10.03 -36.83 -11.80
CA VAL A 34 9.04 -37.77 -11.31
C VAL A 34 8.44 -38.53 -12.49
N GLY A 35 8.13 -39.80 -12.27
CA GLY A 35 7.62 -40.70 -13.30
C GLY A 35 6.49 -41.59 -12.80
N ASP A 36 5.76 -42.18 -13.75
CA ASP A 36 4.67 -43.11 -13.46
C ASP A 36 5.10 -44.58 -13.45
N GLY A 37 6.41 -44.86 -13.58
CA GLY A 37 6.97 -46.21 -13.50
C GLY A 37 6.49 -47.16 -14.60
N GLY A 38 5.93 -46.65 -15.71
CA GLY A 38 5.32 -47.47 -16.75
C GLY A 38 3.98 -48.08 -16.34
N GLY A 39 3.30 -47.48 -15.36
CA GLY A 39 2.02 -47.95 -14.84
C GLY A 39 2.11 -49.01 -13.73
N VAL A 40 3.32 -49.35 -13.28
CA VAL A 40 3.60 -50.25 -12.15
C VAL A 40 4.60 -49.60 -11.19
N LEU A 41 4.65 -50.04 -9.92
CA LEU A 41 5.64 -49.52 -8.97
C LEU A 41 7.03 -50.07 -9.34
N PRO A 42 8.00 -49.22 -9.74
CA PRO A 42 9.30 -49.71 -10.17
C PRO A 42 10.18 -50.08 -8.97
N THR A 43 11.12 -50.99 -9.21
CA THR A 43 12.18 -51.35 -8.24
C THR A 43 13.43 -50.55 -8.58
N PRO A 44 13.86 -49.60 -7.72
CA PRO A 44 15.07 -48.81 -7.97
C PRO A 44 16.30 -49.70 -8.11
N SER A 45 17.14 -49.41 -9.11
CA SER A 45 18.42 -50.10 -9.41
C SER A 45 19.56 -49.09 -9.55
N ALA A 46 20.73 -49.45 -9.02
CA ALA A 46 21.92 -48.60 -9.08
C ALA A 46 22.44 -48.38 -10.51
N GLN A 47 22.10 -49.27 -11.45
CA GLN A 47 22.50 -49.20 -12.84
C GLN A 47 21.59 -48.28 -13.68
N GLN A 48 20.54 -47.71 -13.09
CA GLN A 48 19.64 -46.80 -13.81
C GLN A 48 20.36 -45.53 -14.23
N THR A 49 20.16 -45.17 -15.51
CA THR A 49 20.62 -43.91 -16.09
C THR A 49 19.47 -42.94 -16.37
N ALA A 50 18.22 -43.44 -16.33
CA ALA A 50 16.98 -42.69 -16.48
C ALA A 50 15.85 -43.32 -15.63
N LEU A 51 14.77 -42.56 -15.43
CA LEU A 51 13.51 -43.07 -14.88
C LEU A 51 12.83 -44.01 -15.89
N VAL A 52 12.03 -44.96 -15.40
CA VAL A 52 11.32 -45.94 -16.23
C VAL A 52 10.34 -45.25 -17.19
N ALA A 53 9.60 -44.26 -16.69
CA ALA A 53 8.68 -43.45 -17.47
C ALA A 53 8.53 -42.04 -16.84
N GLU A 54 9.48 -41.17 -17.16
CA GLU A 54 9.49 -39.77 -16.72
C GLU A 54 8.25 -39.00 -17.23
N LYS A 55 7.59 -38.26 -16.34
CA LYS A 55 6.46 -37.39 -16.67
C LYS A 55 6.80 -35.92 -16.56
N ARG A 56 7.66 -35.58 -15.61
CA ARG A 56 8.04 -34.20 -15.33
C ARG A 56 9.44 -34.14 -14.76
N ARG A 57 10.21 -33.17 -15.23
CA ARG A 57 11.49 -32.76 -14.65
C ARG A 57 11.50 -31.25 -14.49
N ALA A 58 11.83 -30.77 -13.30
CA ALA A 58 12.02 -29.35 -13.07
C ALA A 58 13.18 -29.10 -12.10
N ALA A 59 13.57 -27.83 -11.98
CA ALA A 59 14.60 -27.43 -11.03
C ALA A 59 14.12 -27.68 -9.59
N LEU A 60 15.06 -28.04 -8.70
CA LEU A 60 14.78 -28.18 -7.27
C LEU A 60 14.35 -26.85 -6.65
N ASN A 61 13.37 -26.88 -5.74
CA ASN A 61 13.02 -25.75 -4.89
C ASN A 61 13.95 -25.69 -3.67
N MET A 62 14.19 -26.83 -3.03
CA MET A 62 15.12 -26.92 -1.90
C MET A 62 16.01 -28.16 -1.99
N LEU A 63 17.26 -28.00 -1.56
CA LEU A 63 18.25 -29.06 -1.37
C LEU A 63 19.09 -28.69 -0.14
N TYR A 64 18.90 -29.42 0.96
CA TYR A 64 19.56 -29.15 2.24
C TYR A 64 19.94 -30.44 2.96
N ILE A 65 20.89 -30.33 3.90
CA ILE A 65 21.26 -31.44 4.80
C ILE A 65 20.28 -31.44 5.96
N ASP A 66 19.76 -32.62 6.34
CA ASP A 66 18.86 -32.75 7.49
C ASP A 66 19.57 -32.25 8.77
N PRO A 67 19.02 -31.23 9.47
CA PRO A 67 19.61 -30.71 10.70
C PRO A 67 19.75 -31.75 11.81
N GLN A 68 18.93 -32.81 11.80
CA GLN A 68 18.99 -33.90 12.78
C GLN A 68 19.89 -35.06 12.33
N ASN A 69 20.27 -35.10 11.05
CA ASN A 69 20.99 -36.21 10.46
C ASN A 69 21.92 -35.76 9.34
N SER A 70 23.19 -35.49 9.68
CA SER A 70 24.18 -34.96 8.73
C SER A 70 24.49 -35.88 7.55
N SER A 71 24.04 -37.14 7.56
CA SER A 71 24.18 -38.09 6.45
C SER A 71 22.99 -38.10 5.49
N GLN A 72 21.97 -37.28 5.72
CA GLN A 72 20.77 -37.22 4.89
C GLN A 72 20.69 -35.90 4.15
N ILE A 73 20.43 -35.99 2.85
CA ILE A 73 20.19 -34.85 1.97
C ILE A 73 18.74 -34.90 1.55
N ILE A 74 18.03 -33.81 1.81
CA ILE A 74 16.63 -33.66 1.48
C ILE A 74 16.53 -32.78 0.25
N ALA A 75 16.03 -33.35 -0.84
CA ALA A 75 15.70 -32.66 -2.07
C ALA A 75 14.19 -32.50 -2.18
N GLU A 76 13.72 -31.30 -2.49
CA GLU A 76 12.31 -30.99 -2.62
C GLU A 76 12.01 -30.27 -3.93
N GLN A 77 10.90 -30.69 -4.53
CA GLN A 77 10.32 -30.06 -5.70
C GLN A 77 8.82 -29.86 -5.47
N VAL A 78 8.35 -28.65 -5.75
CA VAL A 78 6.92 -28.31 -5.76
C VAL A 78 6.40 -28.48 -7.19
N ILE A 79 5.33 -29.26 -7.32
CA ILE A 79 4.58 -29.41 -8.57
C ILE A 79 3.35 -28.50 -8.46
N PRO A 80 3.25 -27.44 -9.28
CA PRO A 80 2.13 -26.50 -9.24
C PRO A 80 0.82 -27.16 -9.71
N GLU A 81 -0.31 -26.51 -9.47
CA GLU A 81 -1.63 -26.98 -9.90
C GLU A 81 -1.83 -27.05 -11.43
N THR A 82 -0.99 -26.34 -12.19
CA THR A 82 -0.99 -26.30 -13.66
C THR A 82 -0.32 -27.52 -14.31
N GLU A 83 0.40 -28.34 -13.55
CA GLU A 83 1.12 -29.51 -14.04
C GLU A 83 0.64 -30.77 -13.33
N GLY A 84 0.10 -31.74 -14.06
CA GLY A 84 -0.49 -32.96 -13.49
C GLY A 84 -1.16 -33.84 -14.54
N GLY A 85 -2.09 -34.69 -14.12
CA GLY A 85 -2.80 -35.66 -14.95
C GLY A 85 -2.13 -37.05 -15.00
N TRP A 86 -1.18 -37.33 -14.10
CA TRP A 86 -0.41 -38.57 -14.10
C TRP A 86 -0.08 -39.06 -12.68
N TRP A 87 0.26 -40.34 -12.59
CA TRP A 87 0.68 -40.98 -11.34
C TRP A 87 2.16 -40.71 -11.06
N ILE A 88 2.50 -40.47 -9.80
CA ILE A 88 3.88 -40.42 -9.30
C ILE A 88 4.16 -41.75 -8.62
N ARG A 89 5.18 -42.47 -9.10
CA ARG A 89 5.63 -43.77 -8.58
C ARG A 89 7.15 -43.87 -8.42
N GLU A 90 7.88 -43.05 -9.16
CA GLU A 90 9.32 -42.93 -9.09
C GLU A 90 9.77 -41.47 -9.04
N VAL A 91 10.92 -41.26 -8.42
CA VAL A 91 11.57 -39.95 -8.28
C VAL A 91 13.05 -40.11 -8.62
N GLY A 92 13.61 -39.17 -9.36
CA GLY A 92 15.02 -39.14 -9.73
C GLY A 92 15.65 -37.77 -9.49
N LEU A 93 16.88 -37.74 -8.99
CA LEU A 93 17.69 -36.52 -8.85
C LEU A 93 18.72 -36.46 -9.96
N PHE A 94 18.86 -35.29 -10.57
CA PHE A 94 19.75 -35.06 -11.71
C PHE A 94 20.70 -33.90 -11.45
N ASP A 95 21.92 -34.04 -11.97
CA ASP A 95 22.91 -32.96 -11.95
C ASP A 95 22.75 -31.97 -13.11
N GLU A 96 23.62 -30.95 -13.15
CA GLU A 96 23.62 -29.94 -14.22
C GLU A 96 23.91 -30.51 -15.63
N THR A 97 24.51 -31.70 -15.72
CA THR A 97 24.76 -32.39 -16.99
C THR A 97 23.60 -33.28 -17.44
N GLY A 98 22.54 -33.38 -16.61
CA GLY A 98 21.39 -34.24 -16.86
C GLY A 98 21.61 -35.71 -16.45
N ALA A 99 22.69 -36.02 -15.73
CA ALA A 99 22.99 -37.37 -15.28
C ALA A 99 22.14 -37.74 -14.05
N LEU A 100 21.55 -38.95 -14.04
CA LEU A 100 20.76 -39.45 -12.91
C LEU A 100 21.69 -39.81 -11.75
N ILE A 101 21.61 -39.04 -10.65
CA ILE A 101 22.44 -39.17 -9.45
C ILE A 101 21.83 -40.15 -8.45
N ALA A 102 20.52 -40.06 -8.24
CA ALA A 102 19.81 -40.93 -7.32
C ALA A 102 18.43 -41.25 -7.86
N VAL A 103 17.94 -42.43 -7.53
CA VAL A 103 16.61 -42.90 -7.93
C VAL A 103 15.90 -43.53 -6.74
N GLY A 104 14.60 -43.34 -6.64
CA GLY A 104 13.77 -43.95 -5.62
C GLY A 104 12.36 -44.22 -6.11
N ASN A 105 11.69 -45.15 -5.42
CA ASN A 105 10.27 -45.39 -5.59
C ASN A 105 9.48 -44.70 -4.47
N CYS A 106 8.22 -44.38 -4.73
CA CYS A 106 7.34 -43.76 -3.74
C CYS A 106 5.95 -44.39 -3.76
N PRO A 107 5.14 -44.19 -2.71
CA PRO A 107 3.73 -44.58 -2.73
C PRO A 107 3.03 -43.98 -3.96
N GLU A 108 2.17 -44.78 -4.59
CA GLU A 108 1.42 -44.36 -5.77
C GLU A 108 0.53 -43.16 -5.42
N SER A 109 0.82 -41.99 -5.99
CA SER A 109 0.07 -40.76 -5.76
C SER A 109 -0.35 -40.15 -7.08
N TYR A 110 -1.66 -39.97 -7.28
CA TYR A 110 -2.16 -39.24 -8.44
C TYR A 110 -2.05 -37.73 -8.22
N LYS A 111 -1.42 -37.03 -9.17
CA LYS A 111 -1.27 -35.57 -9.17
C LYS A 111 -2.25 -34.99 -10.19
N PRO A 112 -3.43 -34.47 -9.78
CA PRO A 112 -4.38 -33.90 -10.73
C PRO A 112 -3.89 -32.55 -11.27
N GLN A 113 -4.36 -32.20 -12.46
CA GLN A 113 -4.24 -30.88 -13.07
C GLN A 113 -5.53 -30.07 -12.87
N LEU A 114 -5.43 -28.74 -12.83
CA LEU A 114 -6.58 -27.85 -12.63
C LEU A 114 -7.74 -28.10 -13.63
N THR A 115 -7.42 -28.51 -14.86
CA THR A 115 -8.40 -28.86 -15.91
C THR A 115 -9.24 -30.10 -15.59
N GLU A 116 -8.82 -30.94 -14.64
CA GLU A 116 -9.57 -32.09 -14.13
C GLU A 116 -10.52 -31.69 -12.96
N GLY A 117 -10.63 -30.39 -12.67
CA GLY A 117 -11.52 -29.86 -11.62
C GLY A 117 -10.94 -29.91 -10.20
N SER A 118 -9.66 -30.29 -10.05
CA SER A 118 -8.96 -30.33 -8.76
C SER A 118 -7.51 -29.85 -8.92
N GLY A 119 -7.29 -28.54 -8.79
CA GLY A 119 -5.96 -27.95 -8.74
C GLY A 119 -5.28 -28.27 -7.42
N ARG A 120 -4.31 -29.19 -7.44
CA ARG A 120 -3.52 -29.54 -6.24
C ARG A 120 -2.08 -29.10 -6.45
N THR A 121 -1.53 -28.31 -5.52
CA THR A 121 -0.07 -28.14 -5.42
C THR A 121 0.48 -29.29 -4.59
N GLN A 122 1.50 -29.99 -5.09
CA GLN A 122 2.08 -31.16 -4.41
C GLN A 122 3.59 -31.03 -4.28
N THR A 123 4.09 -31.09 -3.06
CA THR A 123 5.52 -31.17 -2.78
C THR A 123 5.98 -32.61 -2.81
N VAL A 124 6.98 -32.90 -3.63
CA VAL A 124 7.68 -34.19 -3.69
C VAL A 124 9.01 -34.01 -2.97
N ARG A 125 9.24 -34.86 -1.97
CA ARG A 125 10.46 -34.89 -1.16
C ARG A 125 11.19 -36.20 -1.40
N MET A 126 12.47 -36.13 -1.76
CA MET A 126 13.37 -37.28 -1.84
C MET A 126 14.46 -37.13 -0.78
N VAL A 127 14.63 -38.16 0.05
CA VAL A 127 15.67 -38.21 1.08
C VAL A 127 16.77 -39.13 0.58
N LEU A 128 17.96 -38.61 0.35
CA LEU A 128 19.13 -39.37 -0.08
C LEU A 128 20.08 -39.56 1.11
N ILE A 129 20.43 -40.81 1.41
CA ILE A 129 21.43 -41.14 2.42
C ILE A 129 22.79 -41.29 1.72
N THR A 130 23.81 -40.57 2.20
CA THR A 130 25.17 -40.59 1.64
C THR A 130 26.21 -40.71 2.76
N SER A 131 27.39 -41.26 2.43
CA SER A 131 28.53 -41.34 3.35
C SER A 131 29.28 -40.00 3.52
N SER A 132 29.06 -39.03 2.64
CA SER A 132 29.61 -37.67 2.77
C SER A 132 28.69 -36.65 2.08
N THR A 133 28.37 -35.57 2.80
CA THR A 133 27.53 -34.44 2.35
C THR A 133 28.31 -33.18 2.00
N ASP A 134 29.60 -33.12 2.37
CA ASP A 134 30.46 -31.92 2.25
C ASP A 134 30.67 -31.49 0.79
N ASN A 135 30.52 -32.42 -0.14
CA ASN A 135 30.84 -32.23 -1.56
C ASN A 135 29.61 -31.96 -2.42
N ILE A 136 28.53 -31.42 -1.85
CA ILE A 136 27.26 -31.15 -2.56
C ILE A 136 26.90 -29.67 -2.44
N THR A 137 26.55 -29.03 -3.56
CA THR A 137 26.05 -27.65 -3.54
C THR A 137 24.60 -27.61 -3.08
N LEU A 138 24.36 -27.03 -1.90
CA LEU A 138 23.02 -26.85 -1.34
C LEU A 138 22.29 -25.70 -2.04
N LYS A 139 20.97 -25.86 -2.23
CA LYS A 139 20.09 -24.85 -2.79
C LYS A 139 18.98 -24.56 -1.79
N ILE A 140 19.03 -23.40 -1.17
CA ILE A 140 17.97 -22.92 -0.28
C ILE A 140 17.24 -21.82 -1.03
N ASP A 141 16.00 -22.07 -1.46
CA ASP A 141 15.08 -21.02 -1.90
C ASP A 141 14.26 -20.56 -0.69
N PRO A 142 14.54 -19.38 -0.10
CA PRO A 142 13.85 -18.92 1.09
C PRO A 142 12.44 -18.37 0.81
N ALA A 143 12.00 -18.29 -0.46
CA ALA A 143 10.77 -17.61 -0.85
C ALA A 143 9.59 -18.54 -1.19
N VAL A 144 9.79 -19.86 -1.27
CA VAL A 144 8.82 -20.75 -1.93
C VAL A 144 8.09 -21.65 -0.93
N VAL A 145 6.86 -21.21 -0.63
CA VAL A 145 5.73 -21.94 -0.02
C VAL A 145 5.70 -21.96 1.51
N LEU A 146 4.94 -21.00 2.07
CA LEU A 146 4.39 -20.99 3.44
C LEU A 146 5.42 -21.32 4.53
N ALA A 147 6.07 -20.29 5.06
CA ALA A 147 6.80 -20.39 6.31
C ALA A 147 5.90 -21.00 7.40
N THR A 148 6.32 -22.13 7.97
CA THR A 148 5.62 -22.68 9.13
C THR A 148 5.60 -21.62 10.24
N ARG A 149 4.53 -21.59 11.05
CA ARG A 149 4.44 -20.63 12.16
C ARG A 149 5.69 -20.68 13.07
N LYS A 150 6.23 -21.89 13.30
CA LYS A 150 7.49 -22.11 14.01
C LYS A 150 8.68 -21.41 13.35
N TYR A 151 8.83 -21.50 12.03
CA TYR A 151 9.92 -20.80 11.32
C TYR A 151 9.81 -19.27 11.50
N VAL A 152 8.59 -18.73 11.45
CA VAL A 152 8.36 -17.29 11.65
C VAL A 152 8.66 -16.89 13.10
N ASP A 153 8.20 -17.67 14.08
CA ASP A 153 8.44 -17.40 15.50
C ASP A 153 9.95 -17.50 15.85
N ASP A 154 10.66 -18.50 15.33
CA ASP A 154 12.10 -18.66 15.54
C ASP A 154 12.89 -17.48 14.92
N LYS A 155 12.50 -17.01 13.72
CA LYS A 155 13.13 -15.84 13.08
C LYS A 155 12.82 -14.52 13.78
N ALA A 156 11.61 -14.36 14.32
CA ALA A 156 11.25 -13.20 15.13
C ALA A 156 12.06 -13.14 16.43
N LEU A 157 12.28 -14.30 17.07
CA LEU A 157 13.12 -14.40 18.26
C LEU A 157 14.59 -14.10 17.97
N GLU A 158 15.14 -14.65 16.88
CA GLU A 158 16.52 -14.37 16.44
C GLU A 158 16.74 -12.88 16.21
N LEU A 159 15.82 -12.22 15.51
CA LEU A 159 15.87 -10.77 15.28
C LEU A 159 15.76 -9.97 16.59
N LYS A 160 14.87 -10.38 17.50
CA LYS A 160 14.72 -9.72 18.80
C LYS A 160 16.01 -9.78 19.61
N VAL A 161 16.63 -10.96 19.70
CA VAL A 161 17.91 -11.14 20.43
C VAL A 161 19.00 -10.27 19.81
N TYR A 162 19.07 -10.20 18.48
CA TYR A 162 20.05 -9.36 17.79
C TYR A 162 19.85 -7.86 18.07
N VAL A 163 18.62 -7.37 18.01
CA VAL A 163 18.32 -5.94 18.28
C VAL A 163 18.55 -5.59 19.75
N ASP A 164 18.16 -6.47 20.68
CA ASP A 164 18.37 -6.26 22.12
C ASP A 164 19.87 -6.23 22.46
N ASP A 165 20.70 -7.08 21.83
CA ASP A 165 22.17 -7.05 21.96
C ASP A 165 22.78 -5.76 21.41
N LEU A 166 22.36 -5.30 20.23
CA LEU A 166 22.81 -4.03 19.66
C LEU A 166 22.44 -2.85 20.56
N MET A 167 21.23 -2.84 21.12
CA MET A 167 20.77 -1.79 22.01
C MET A 167 21.52 -1.81 23.34
N ALA A 168 21.77 -2.99 23.91
CA ALA A 168 22.59 -3.14 25.11
C ALA A 168 24.01 -2.61 24.90
N LYS A 169 24.63 -2.91 23.75
CA LYS A 169 25.95 -2.37 23.39
C LYS A 169 25.93 -0.85 23.17
N HIS A 170 24.88 -0.31 22.56
CA HIS A 170 24.68 1.13 22.40
C HIS A 170 24.57 1.85 23.75
N LEU A 171 23.81 1.29 24.71
CA LEU A 171 23.65 1.84 26.05
C LEU A 171 24.91 1.71 26.92
N ALA A 172 25.69 0.64 26.73
CA ALA A 172 26.94 0.42 27.45
C ALA A 172 28.11 1.24 26.90
N ALA A 173 28.02 1.72 25.66
CA ALA A 173 29.06 2.54 25.06
C ALA A 173 29.20 3.87 25.83
N PRO A 174 30.43 4.29 26.21
CA PRO A 174 30.65 5.57 26.88
C PRO A 174 30.28 6.78 26.01
N ASP A 175 30.38 6.64 24.68
CA ASP A 175 29.98 7.65 23.70
C ASP A 175 29.48 6.97 22.41
N PRO A 176 28.20 6.57 22.36
CA PRO A 176 27.63 5.93 21.18
C PRO A 176 27.38 6.92 20.02
N HIS A 177 27.63 8.22 20.23
CA HIS A 177 27.33 9.29 19.28
C HIS A 177 28.48 10.31 19.21
N SER A 178 29.64 9.84 18.75
CA SER A 178 30.87 10.63 18.65
C SER A 178 30.80 11.88 17.76
N GLN A 179 29.73 12.06 17.00
CA GLN A 179 29.45 13.29 16.25
C GLN A 179 28.98 14.47 17.12
N TYR A 180 28.66 14.25 18.40
CA TYR A 180 28.20 15.30 19.33
C TYR A 180 29.22 15.54 20.44
N ALA A 181 29.36 16.79 20.88
CA ALA A 181 30.23 17.12 22.02
C ALA A 181 29.64 16.55 23.33
N GLN A 182 30.49 15.94 24.16
CA GLN A 182 30.10 15.40 25.46
C GLN A 182 29.52 16.50 26.38
N LYS A 183 28.50 16.16 27.20
CA LYS A 183 27.85 17.12 28.10
C LYS A 183 28.73 17.51 29.29
N ASP A 184 29.52 16.58 29.81
CA ASP A 184 30.50 16.83 30.86
C ASP A 184 31.88 17.03 30.24
N SER A 185 32.39 18.26 30.29
CA SER A 185 33.76 18.63 29.89
C SER A 185 34.17 18.17 28.47
N PRO A 186 33.49 18.63 27.41
CA PRO A 186 33.85 18.25 26.04
C PRO A 186 35.23 18.78 25.66
N THR A 187 36.02 17.94 24.97
CA THR A 187 37.22 18.41 24.26
C THR A 187 36.78 19.07 22.96
N LEU A 188 36.97 20.39 22.83
CA LEU A 188 36.64 21.12 21.61
C LEU A 188 37.78 21.02 20.60
N THR A 189 37.53 20.45 19.41
CA THR A 189 38.47 20.40 18.29
C THR A 189 38.01 21.33 17.16
N GLY A 190 38.94 21.87 16.35
CA GLY A 190 38.64 22.86 15.29
C GLY A 190 38.55 24.31 15.78
N ILE A 191 37.67 25.13 15.16
CA ILE A 191 37.41 26.54 15.51
C ILE A 191 35.94 26.68 15.97
N PRO A 192 35.62 26.49 17.27
CA PRO A 192 34.25 26.55 17.77
C PRO A 192 33.63 27.94 17.60
N LYS A 193 32.42 28.01 17.02
CA LYS A 193 31.67 29.27 16.85
C LYS A 193 30.75 29.50 18.05
N VAL A 194 31.08 30.48 18.89
CA VAL A 194 30.27 30.91 20.04
C VAL A 194 29.86 32.39 19.88
N PRO A 195 28.68 32.81 20.36
CA PRO A 195 28.29 34.22 20.36
C PRO A 195 29.26 35.07 21.18
N THR A 196 29.54 36.29 20.74
CA THR A 196 30.39 37.26 21.46
C THR A 196 29.69 37.72 22.73
N PRO A 197 30.23 37.42 23.93
CA PRO A 197 29.65 37.91 25.18
C PRO A 197 29.62 39.44 25.24
N ALA A 198 28.63 39.99 25.93
CA ALA A 198 28.58 41.43 26.21
C ALA A 198 29.75 41.88 27.10
N ALA A 199 30.20 43.13 26.95
CA ALA A 199 31.29 43.70 27.74
C ALA A 199 31.03 43.58 29.25
N GLY A 200 32.06 43.20 30.03
CA GLY A 200 31.97 43.03 31.48
C GLY A 200 31.31 41.73 31.98
N ASN A 201 30.97 40.79 31.08
CA ASN A 201 30.42 39.49 31.45
C ASN A 201 31.43 38.64 32.25
N SER A 202 31.03 38.18 33.44
CA SER A 202 31.83 37.40 34.39
C SER A 202 31.28 35.98 34.63
N THR A 203 30.39 35.52 33.75
CA THR A 203 29.78 34.18 33.85
C THR A 203 30.73 33.09 33.33
N LYS A 204 30.32 31.82 33.45
CA LYS A 204 31.08 30.66 32.94
C LYS A 204 30.94 30.43 31.42
N GLN A 205 30.54 31.44 30.65
CA GLN A 205 30.47 31.36 29.19
C GLN A 205 31.88 31.27 28.57
N ILE A 206 32.01 30.59 27.43
CA ILE A 206 33.28 30.52 26.69
C ILE A 206 33.58 31.90 26.08
N ALA A 207 34.73 32.49 26.40
CA ALA A 207 35.19 33.73 25.79
C ALA A 207 35.70 33.47 24.37
N ASN A 208 35.26 34.28 23.39
CA ASN A 208 35.79 34.25 22.04
C ASN A 208 36.86 35.32 21.81
N THR A 209 37.57 35.23 20.69
CA THR A 209 38.67 36.12 20.34
C THR A 209 38.23 37.59 20.23
N GLU A 210 37.01 37.85 19.76
CA GLU A 210 36.44 39.19 19.66
C GLU A 210 36.27 39.82 21.05
N PHE A 211 35.66 39.11 22.01
CA PHE A 211 35.48 39.59 23.38
C PHE A 211 36.81 39.88 24.10
N VAL A 212 37.81 39.02 23.90
CA VAL A 212 39.17 39.21 24.45
C VAL A 212 39.85 40.42 23.81
N ALA A 213 39.78 40.56 22.47
CA ALA A 213 40.34 41.70 21.76
C ALA A 213 39.69 43.03 22.19
N SER A 214 38.36 43.06 22.35
CA SER A 214 37.65 44.24 22.86
C SER A 214 38.01 44.56 24.31
N SER A 215 38.17 43.56 25.16
CA SER A 215 38.58 43.77 26.56
C SER A 215 40.02 44.27 26.67
N ILE A 216 40.92 43.77 25.83
CA ILE A 216 42.30 44.25 25.73
C ILE A 216 42.33 45.67 25.16
N ALA A 217 41.56 45.96 24.10
CA ALA A 217 41.44 47.31 23.55
C ALA A 217 40.91 48.30 24.59
N ALA A 218 39.91 47.91 25.40
CA ALA A 218 39.42 48.74 26.49
C ALA A 218 40.49 48.99 27.59
N ILE A 219 41.36 48.00 27.86
CA ILE A 219 42.50 48.18 28.76
C ILE A 219 43.57 49.09 28.14
N VAL A 220 43.84 48.97 26.84
CA VAL A 220 44.80 49.80 26.10
C VAL A 220 44.29 51.24 25.98
N ASP A 221 43.00 51.46 25.76
CA ASP A 221 42.33 52.77 25.84
C ASP A 221 42.31 53.32 27.28
N SER A 222 42.43 52.44 28.29
CA SER A 222 42.57 52.84 29.70
C SER A 222 44.03 53.02 30.14
N ALA A 223 45.01 52.63 29.32
CA ALA A 223 46.40 52.98 29.56
C ALA A 223 46.54 54.50 29.34
N PRO A 224 47.18 55.26 30.24
CA PRO A 224 47.16 56.71 30.14
C PRO A 224 47.86 57.18 28.85
N ALA A 225 47.06 57.59 27.86
CA ALA A 225 47.51 58.42 26.73
C ALA A 225 48.28 59.66 27.24
N ALA A 226 48.09 60.06 28.50
CA ALA A 226 48.77 61.17 29.14
C ALA A 226 50.31 61.10 29.12
N LEU A 227 50.95 59.92 29.14
CA LEU A 227 52.42 59.88 29.22
C LEU A 227 53.13 59.97 27.86
N ASP A 228 52.50 59.45 26.79
CA ASP A 228 52.98 59.57 25.41
C ASP A 228 52.65 60.97 24.84
N THR A 229 51.43 61.44 25.09
CA THR A 229 50.97 62.74 24.60
C THR A 229 51.68 63.92 25.24
N LEU A 230 52.07 63.88 26.52
CA LEU A 230 52.77 65.01 27.17
C LEU A 230 54.17 65.24 26.61
N ASN A 231 54.88 64.18 26.22
CA ASN A 231 56.22 64.29 25.63
C ASN A 231 56.15 64.79 24.18
N GLU A 232 55.17 64.31 23.41
CA GLU A 232 54.91 64.79 22.05
C GLU A 232 54.35 66.22 22.01
N LEU A 233 53.47 66.61 22.95
CA LEU A 233 53.00 68.00 23.09
C LEU A 233 54.15 68.94 23.42
N ALA A 234 55.04 68.57 24.35
CA ALA A 234 56.17 69.40 24.74
C ALA A 234 57.12 69.66 23.54
N ALA A 235 57.38 68.63 22.73
CA ALA A 235 58.18 68.76 21.52
C ALA A 235 57.47 69.54 20.39
N ALA A 236 56.18 69.31 20.16
CA ALA A 236 55.41 69.97 19.11
C ALA A 236 55.17 71.47 19.37
N LEU A 237 55.14 71.88 20.65
CA LEU A 237 55.09 73.29 21.06
C LEU A 237 56.49 73.93 21.18
N GLY A 238 57.52 73.22 20.71
CA GLY A 238 58.90 73.72 20.63
C GLY A 238 59.60 73.87 21.98
N ASN A 239 59.10 73.24 23.05
CA ASN A 239 59.53 73.46 24.42
C ASN A 239 59.45 74.95 24.86
N ASP A 240 58.54 75.74 24.30
CA ASP A 240 58.38 77.16 24.65
C ASP A 240 57.60 77.33 25.99
N PRO A 241 58.24 77.80 27.08
CA PRO A 241 57.56 78.01 28.35
C PRO A 241 56.52 79.16 28.32
N ASN A 242 56.48 79.98 27.26
CA ASN A 242 55.54 81.09 27.09
C ASN A 242 54.60 80.93 25.88
N PHE A 243 54.41 79.69 25.41
CA PHE A 243 53.68 79.35 24.16
C PHE A 243 52.34 80.09 23.98
N ALA A 244 51.56 80.24 25.06
CA ALA A 244 50.26 80.92 25.01
C ALA A 244 50.38 82.38 24.55
N THR A 245 51.40 83.10 25.03
CA THR A 245 51.65 84.50 24.65
C THR A 245 52.13 84.61 23.20
N THR A 246 52.98 83.67 22.77
CA THR A 246 53.52 83.59 21.41
C THR A 246 52.39 83.38 20.38
N MET A 247 51.47 82.46 20.65
CA MET A 247 50.35 82.18 19.74
C MET A 247 49.32 83.33 19.70
N ILE A 248 49.00 83.95 20.83
CA ILE A 248 48.05 85.07 20.87
C ILE A 248 48.52 86.24 19.96
N ASN A 249 49.82 86.53 19.95
CA ASN A 249 50.37 87.59 19.10
C ASN A 249 50.39 87.21 17.60
N ALA A 250 50.58 85.93 17.27
CA ALA A 250 50.57 85.46 15.88
C ALA A 250 49.15 85.39 15.27
N LEU A 251 48.14 85.01 16.07
CA LEU A 251 46.74 84.97 15.63
C LEU A 251 46.12 86.37 15.48
N ALA A 252 46.52 87.34 16.32
CA ALA A 252 45.99 88.70 16.27
C ALA A 252 46.34 89.46 14.97
N GLY A 253 47.30 88.99 14.18
CA GLY A 253 47.76 89.64 12.94
C GLY A 253 47.24 89.04 11.63
N LYS A 254 46.36 88.03 11.63
CA LYS A 254 45.94 87.31 10.41
C LYS A 254 44.47 87.56 10.04
N GLN A 255 44.23 88.07 8.83
CA GLN A 255 42.95 87.93 8.12
C GLN A 255 43.00 86.66 7.24
N PRO A 256 41.88 85.96 6.93
CA PRO A 256 41.91 84.73 6.12
C PRO A 256 42.37 84.98 4.68
N LEU A 257 43.29 84.14 4.16
CA LEU A 257 43.86 84.26 2.80
C LEU A 257 42.91 83.80 1.68
N ASP A 258 41.76 83.25 2.05
CA ASP A 258 40.78 82.77 1.08
C ASP A 258 40.02 83.95 0.47
N ASN A 259 40.02 84.02 -0.86
CA ASN A 259 39.43 85.12 -1.62
C ASN A 259 37.90 85.19 -1.40
N THR A 260 37.28 84.05 -1.10
CA THR A 260 35.85 83.96 -0.75
C THR A 260 35.61 84.52 0.64
N LEU A 261 36.37 84.10 1.66
CA LEU A 261 36.25 84.66 3.02
C LEU A 261 36.57 86.16 3.08
N THR A 262 37.53 86.63 2.28
CA THR A 262 37.82 88.06 2.13
C THR A 262 36.59 88.80 1.57
N ASN A 263 35.98 88.28 0.51
CA ASN A 263 34.78 88.85 -0.08
C ASN A 263 33.54 88.78 0.84
N LEU A 264 33.42 87.77 1.70
CA LEU A 264 32.34 87.68 2.68
C LEU A 264 32.55 88.64 3.87
N SER A 265 33.79 88.83 4.33
CA SER A 265 34.10 89.56 5.57
C SER A 265 33.75 91.05 5.56
N GLY A 266 33.60 91.66 4.37
CA GLY A 266 33.21 93.06 4.19
C GLY A 266 31.76 93.28 3.76
N LYS A 267 30.94 92.22 3.67
CA LYS A 267 29.55 92.30 3.24
C LYS A 267 28.61 92.37 4.44
N ASP A 268 27.57 93.18 4.32
CA ASP A 268 26.42 93.12 5.21
C ASP A 268 25.56 91.89 4.90
N ILE A 269 24.54 91.65 5.72
CA ILE A 269 23.64 90.49 5.59
C ILE A 269 22.99 90.45 4.18
N ALA A 270 22.61 91.60 3.63
CA ALA A 270 22.02 91.70 2.30
C ALA A 270 23.01 91.31 1.19
N GLY A 271 24.25 91.82 1.25
CA GLY A 271 25.30 91.49 0.31
C GLY A 271 25.72 90.02 0.34
N LEU A 272 25.68 89.39 1.51
CA LEU A 272 25.94 87.94 1.67
C LEU A 272 24.86 87.09 0.98
N LEU A 273 23.58 87.43 1.17
CA LEU A 273 22.46 86.72 0.56
C LEU A 273 22.48 86.79 -0.97
N THR A 274 22.92 87.91 -1.55
CA THR A 274 23.09 88.04 -3.00
C THR A 274 24.32 87.29 -3.51
N TYR A 275 25.46 87.38 -2.81
CA TYR A 275 26.70 86.70 -3.22
C TYR A 275 26.56 85.19 -3.27
N LEU A 276 25.80 84.60 -2.33
CA LEU A 276 25.52 83.17 -2.28
C LEU A 276 24.36 82.73 -3.19
N GLY A 277 23.73 83.65 -3.94
CA GLY A 277 22.57 83.35 -4.79
C GLY A 277 21.30 82.94 -4.02
N LEU A 278 21.31 83.04 -2.69
CA LEU A 278 20.23 82.59 -1.81
C LEU A 278 18.92 83.35 -2.09
N GLY A 279 18.99 84.63 -2.46
CA GLY A 279 17.81 85.41 -2.85
C GLY A 279 17.13 84.88 -4.12
N GLU A 280 17.91 84.49 -5.13
CA GLU A 280 17.41 83.93 -6.38
C GLU A 280 16.87 82.50 -6.16
N THR A 281 17.57 81.69 -5.36
CA THR A 281 17.09 80.36 -4.95
C THR A 281 15.77 80.43 -4.18
N ILE A 282 15.62 81.37 -3.24
CA ILE A 282 14.35 81.59 -2.51
C ILE A 282 13.23 82.01 -3.47
N ASN A 283 13.51 82.86 -4.46
CA ASN A 283 12.51 83.32 -5.42
C ASN A 283 12.08 82.23 -6.41
N LEU A 284 13.00 81.37 -6.84
CA LEU A 284 12.68 80.21 -7.68
C LEU A 284 11.96 79.09 -6.89
N ALA A 285 12.26 78.95 -5.59
CA ALA A 285 11.58 77.99 -4.72
C ALA A 285 10.17 78.45 -4.32
N LYS A 286 9.90 79.76 -4.28
CA LYS A 286 8.54 80.30 -4.14
C LYS A 286 7.67 79.82 -5.30
N ASN A 287 6.64 79.03 -4.99
CA ASN A 287 5.67 78.44 -5.93
C ASN A 287 6.13 77.23 -6.76
N ALA A 288 7.25 76.57 -6.41
CA ALA A 288 7.65 75.32 -7.07
C ALA A 288 6.57 74.21 -6.96
N VAL A 289 5.74 74.25 -5.90
CA VAL A 289 4.46 73.52 -5.81
C VAL A 289 3.31 74.53 -5.84
N PRO A 290 2.58 74.67 -6.96
CA PRO A 290 1.45 75.59 -7.04
C PRO A 290 0.35 75.20 -6.06
N ALA A 291 -0.25 76.17 -5.36
CA ALA A 291 -1.34 75.94 -4.39
C ALA A 291 -2.61 75.30 -5.01
N THR A 292 -2.74 75.34 -6.34
CA THR A 292 -3.81 74.68 -7.09
C THR A 292 -3.55 73.20 -7.36
N ARG A 293 -2.33 72.70 -7.13
CA ARG A 293 -1.99 71.30 -7.41
C ARG A 293 -2.64 70.39 -6.37
N ARG A 294 -3.39 69.41 -6.86
CA ARG A 294 -4.14 68.46 -6.03
C ARG A 294 -3.79 67.03 -6.42
N VAL A 295 -3.85 66.12 -5.46
CA VAL A 295 -3.92 64.67 -5.68
C VAL A 295 -5.32 64.23 -5.27
N ASN A 296 -6.13 63.74 -6.22
CA ASN A 296 -7.54 63.40 -6.00
C ASN A 296 -8.32 64.43 -5.15
N SER A 297 -8.36 65.68 -5.63
CA SER A 297 -8.99 66.82 -4.95
C SER A 297 -8.35 67.32 -3.65
N LYS A 298 -7.32 66.64 -3.11
CA LYS A 298 -6.59 67.06 -1.90
C LYS A 298 -5.47 68.06 -2.24
N PRO A 299 -5.45 69.29 -1.68
CA PRO A 299 -4.42 70.29 -1.96
C PRO A 299 -3.05 69.92 -1.41
N LEU A 300 -1.98 70.12 -2.19
CA LEU A 300 -0.59 69.94 -1.77
C LEU A 300 -0.05 71.18 -1.03
N THR A 301 -0.69 71.54 0.09
CA THR A 301 -0.34 72.71 0.91
C THR A 301 0.50 72.37 2.16
N GLY A 302 0.77 71.07 2.37
CA GLY A 302 1.55 70.49 3.46
C GLY A 302 1.60 68.96 3.29
N ASP A 303 1.87 68.24 4.37
CA ASP A 303 1.76 66.77 4.38
C ASP A 303 0.32 66.34 4.08
N ILE A 304 0.16 65.36 3.19
CA ILE A 304 -1.13 64.82 2.80
C ILE A 304 -1.22 63.33 3.14
N THR A 305 -2.35 62.91 3.71
CA THR A 305 -2.69 61.49 3.85
C THR A 305 -3.53 61.06 2.66
N LEU A 306 -3.02 60.12 1.86
CA LEU A 306 -3.74 59.49 0.76
C LEU A 306 -4.34 58.17 1.23
N SER A 307 -5.63 57.97 0.95
CA SER A 307 -6.31 56.69 1.07
C SER A 307 -6.14 55.89 -0.22
N ALA A 308 -6.41 54.59 -0.20
CA ALA A 308 -6.38 53.76 -1.41
C ALA A 308 -7.33 54.30 -2.51
N ALA A 309 -8.44 54.93 -2.11
CA ALA A 309 -9.36 55.59 -3.05
C ALA A 309 -8.74 56.82 -3.73
N ASP A 310 -7.77 57.50 -3.11
CA ASP A 310 -7.13 58.68 -3.69
C ASP A 310 -6.16 58.36 -4.84
N VAL A 311 -5.82 57.09 -5.02
CA VAL A 311 -4.82 56.63 -6.00
C VAL A 311 -5.30 55.39 -6.78
N ASN A 312 -6.60 55.06 -6.74
CA ASN A 312 -7.18 53.85 -7.35
C ASN A 312 -6.47 52.55 -6.95
N ALA A 313 -5.98 52.47 -5.70
CA ALA A 313 -5.38 51.26 -5.14
C ALA A 313 -6.43 50.39 -4.43
N PHE A 314 -6.12 49.10 -4.25
CA PHE A 314 -6.87 48.24 -3.35
C PHE A 314 -6.71 48.73 -1.90
N ALA A 315 -7.80 48.74 -1.12
CA ALA A 315 -7.75 49.13 0.29
C ALA A 315 -6.82 48.20 1.07
N LEU A 316 -5.95 48.78 1.92
CA LEU A 316 -5.00 48.03 2.76
C LEU A 316 -5.69 47.26 3.92
N GLY A 317 -6.98 47.53 4.16
CA GLY A 317 -7.76 46.93 5.25
C GLY A 317 -9.26 46.85 4.92
N MET A 318 -10.11 46.94 5.94
CA MET A 318 -11.57 46.93 5.76
C MET A 318 -12.02 48.08 4.84
N THR A 319 -12.98 47.78 3.97
CA THR A 319 -13.51 48.72 2.97
C THR A 319 -14.77 49.40 3.47
N GLY A 320 -14.64 50.67 3.88
CA GLY A 320 -15.74 51.52 4.38
C GLY A 320 -16.23 51.17 5.79
N ASP A 321 -16.99 52.08 6.42
CA ASP A 321 -17.61 51.90 7.73
C ASP A 321 -19.00 51.23 7.61
N TYR A 322 -19.06 50.02 7.06
CA TYR A 322 -20.33 49.30 6.92
C TYR A 322 -20.56 48.37 8.11
N THR A 323 -21.53 48.71 8.96
CA THR A 323 -22.07 47.81 9.98
C THR A 323 -22.97 46.77 9.29
N LEU A 324 -22.36 45.71 8.75
CA LEU A 324 -23.10 44.65 8.06
C LEU A 324 -23.95 43.85 9.05
N GLU A 325 -25.19 43.56 8.67
CA GLU A 325 -26.11 42.76 9.49
C GLU A 325 -25.87 41.26 9.34
N ASN A 326 -25.51 40.82 8.13
CA ASN A 326 -25.24 39.43 7.79
C ASN A 326 -24.33 39.30 6.55
N ASP A 327 -24.01 38.07 6.17
CA ASP A 327 -23.09 37.77 5.07
C ASP A 327 -23.66 38.06 3.68
N LYS A 328 -24.96 38.35 3.58
CA LYS A 328 -25.60 38.77 2.32
C LYS A 328 -25.71 40.29 2.20
N SER A 329 -25.33 41.05 3.22
CA SER A 329 -25.44 42.51 3.24
C SER A 329 -24.51 43.23 2.24
N VAL A 330 -23.41 42.61 1.83
CA VAL A 330 -22.51 43.21 0.82
C VAL A 330 -23.15 43.05 -0.57
N GLY A 331 -23.65 44.16 -1.13
CA GLY A 331 -24.25 44.20 -2.46
C GLY A 331 -23.26 43.89 -3.57
N TRP A 332 -23.76 43.39 -4.71
CA TRP A 332 -22.92 43.01 -5.84
C TRP A 332 -22.27 44.20 -6.57
N ASN A 333 -22.90 45.37 -6.49
CA ASN A 333 -22.48 46.61 -7.12
C ASN A 333 -21.68 47.53 -6.17
N TRP A 334 -21.25 47.01 -5.01
CA TRP A 334 -20.47 47.76 -4.04
C TRP A 334 -19.01 47.90 -4.49
N LYS A 335 -18.22 48.74 -3.80
CA LYS A 335 -16.80 48.91 -4.13
C LYS A 335 -16.03 47.61 -3.89
N SER A 336 -15.07 47.30 -4.77
CA SER A 336 -14.12 46.22 -4.50
C SER A 336 -13.42 46.41 -3.16
N GLY A 337 -13.25 45.34 -2.40
CA GLY A 337 -12.62 45.42 -1.09
C GLY A 337 -12.88 44.25 -0.16
N VAL A 338 -12.49 44.47 1.10
CA VAL A 338 -12.58 43.50 2.19
C VAL A 338 -13.61 43.97 3.21
N TYR A 339 -14.59 43.13 3.51
CA TYR A 339 -15.72 43.45 4.38
C TYR A 339 -15.76 42.52 5.59
N ASN A 340 -16.01 43.07 6.78
CA ASN A 340 -16.11 42.32 8.02
C ASN A 340 -17.58 42.16 8.42
N VAL A 341 -18.06 40.92 8.52
CA VAL A 341 -19.45 40.59 8.85
C VAL A 341 -19.54 40.00 10.26
N PRO A 342 -20.13 40.68 11.25
CA PRO A 342 -20.30 40.15 12.60
C PRO A 342 -21.25 38.95 12.65
N THR A 343 -20.93 37.95 13.49
CA THR A 343 -21.77 36.77 13.76
C THR A 343 -21.82 36.47 15.26
N GLY A 344 -22.43 37.36 16.05
CA GLY A 344 -22.76 37.10 17.46
C GLY A 344 -21.60 36.59 18.33
N GLY A 345 -20.41 37.17 18.19
CA GLY A 345 -19.19 36.79 18.94
C GLY A 345 -18.00 36.36 18.07
N ALA A 346 -18.21 36.20 16.76
CA ALA A 346 -17.16 36.03 15.75
C ALA A 346 -17.42 36.95 14.55
N SER A 347 -16.60 36.86 13.49
CA SER A 347 -16.89 37.50 12.21
C SER A 347 -16.51 36.64 11.01
N LYS A 348 -17.13 36.91 9.87
CA LYS A 348 -16.76 36.37 8.57
C LYS A 348 -16.09 37.46 7.74
N LEU A 349 -15.20 37.07 6.84
CA LEU A 349 -14.57 37.96 5.87
C LEU A 349 -15.27 37.81 4.52
N ILE A 350 -15.77 38.89 3.94
CA ILE A 350 -16.20 38.90 2.54
C ILE A 350 -15.14 39.61 1.70
N LEU A 351 -14.53 38.87 0.78
CA LEU A 351 -13.69 39.45 -0.28
C LEU A 351 -14.61 39.74 -1.46
N HIS A 352 -14.74 41.01 -1.84
CA HIS A 352 -15.59 41.42 -2.94
C HIS A 352 -14.73 42.03 -4.04
N PHE A 353 -14.81 41.44 -5.23
CA PHE A 353 -14.19 41.98 -6.44
C PHE A 353 -15.31 42.38 -7.38
N ASN A 354 -15.36 43.67 -7.69
CA ASN A 354 -16.34 44.28 -8.59
C ASN A 354 -15.61 45.15 -9.62
N MET A 355 -15.79 44.82 -10.89
CA MET A 355 -15.30 45.60 -12.03
C MET A 355 -16.41 46.46 -12.68
N ASN A 356 -17.67 46.31 -12.27
CA ASN A 356 -18.86 47.04 -12.76
C ASN A 356 -19.06 46.95 -14.29
N ILE A 357 -18.48 45.96 -14.95
CA ILE A 357 -18.58 45.75 -16.40
C ILE A 357 -18.64 44.25 -16.73
N GLY A 358 -19.23 43.92 -17.87
CA GLY A 358 -19.28 42.56 -18.40
C GLY A 358 -20.32 41.66 -17.72
N SER A 359 -20.44 40.42 -18.20
CA SER A 359 -21.50 39.51 -17.74
C SER A 359 -21.27 38.85 -16.39
N CYS A 360 -20.06 38.94 -15.85
CA CYS A 360 -19.75 38.62 -14.47
C CYS A 360 -19.09 39.85 -13.84
N PRO A 361 -19.87 40.89 -13.51
CA PRO A 361 -19.29 42.16 -13.06
C PRO A 361 -18.71 42.06 -11.66
N ALA A 362 -19.15 41.09 -10.85
CA ALA A 362 -18.64 40.89 -9.51
C ALA A 362 -18.61 39.43 -9.06
N VAL A 363 -17.63 39.14 -8.20
CA VAL A 363 -17.54 37.90 -7.42
C VAL A 363 -17.35 38.23 -5.95
N GLN A 364 -17.91 37.39 -5.09
CA GLN A 364 -17.63 37.41 -3.67
C GLN A 364 -17.12 36.07 -3.18
N PHE A 365 -16.21 36.13 -2.21
CA PHE A 365 -15.80 34.99 -1.39
C PHE A 365 -16.18 35.26 0.06
N CYS A 366 -16.92 34.35 0.68
CA CYS A 366 -17.22 34.35 2.11
C CYS A 366 -16.29 33.38 2.83
N VAL A 367 -15.39 33.91 3.67
CA VAL A 367 -14.45 33.12 4.47
C VAL A 367 -14.93 33.09 5.92
N ASN A 368 -15.22 31.89 6.42
CA ASN A 368 -15.67 31.71 7.79
C ASN A 368 -14.48 31.69 8.77
N TYR A 369 -14.67 32.23 9.98
CA TYR A 369 -13.69 32.17 11.06
C TYR A 369 -13.24 30.73 11.38
N LYS A 370 -12.04 30.58 11.97
CA LYS A 370 -11.45 29.28 12.37
C LYS A 370 -11.36 28.24 11.24
N ASN A 371 -11.09 28.67 10.01
CA ASN A 371 -11.07 27.80 8.82
C ASN A 371 -12.41 27.06 8.61
N GLY A 372 -13.52 27.68 8.98
CA GLY A 372 -14.86 27.08 8.92
C GLY A 372 -15.45 26.95 7.51
N GLY A 373 -14.63 26.94 6.46
CA GLY A 373 -15.03 26.87 5.06
C GLY A 373 -14.93 28.20 4.32
N ILE A 374 -14.85 28.11 2.99
CA ILE A 374 -14.87 29.23 2.06
C ILE A 374 -16.01 28.97 1.08
N SER A 375 -16.84 29.98 0.83
CA SER A 375 -17.89 29.93 -0.19
C SER A 375 -17.73 31.05 -1.20
N TYR A 376 -18.27 30.90 -2.41
CA TYR A 376 -18.32 31.96 -3.41
C TYR A 376 -19.73 32.16 -3.95
N ARG A 377 -19.94 33.32 -4.56
CA ARG A 377 -21.08 33.62 -5.44
C ARG A 377 -20.67 34.68 -6.44
N SER A 378 -21.29 34.67 -7.61
CA SER A 378 -21.04 35.64 -8.69
C SER A 378 -22.32 36.37 -9.06
N ALA A 379 -22.18 37.62 -9.48
CA ALA A 379 -23.26 38.39 -10.05
C ALA A 379 -23.33 38.21 -11.56
N ARG A 380 -24.52 38.37 -12.15
CA ARG A 380 -24.72 38.36 -13.60
C ARG A 380 -25.21 39.72 -14.09
N ASP A 381 -24.48 40.29 -15.05
CA ASP A 381 -24.81 41.58 -15.68
C ASP A 381 -25.35 42.60 -14.63
N ASP A 382 -26.45 43.29 -14.92
CA ASP A 382 -27.13 44.20 -13.99
C ASP A 382 -28.17 43.52 -13.07
N PHE A 383 -28.28 42.19 -13.10
CA PHE A 383 -29.26 41.43 -12.30
C PHE A 383 -28.79 41.16 -10.86
N GLY A 384 -27.47 41.13 -10.62
CA GLY A 384 -26.89 40.82 -9.33
C GLY A 384 -26.65 39.33 -9.08
N PHE A 385 -26.60 38.91 -7.81
CA PHE A 385 -26.33 37.51 -7.45
C PHE A 385 -27.51 36.60 -7.82
N GLU A 386 -27.30 35.67 -8.76
CA GLU A 386 -28.34 34.74 -9.20
C GLU A 386 -28.47 33.50 -8.30
N LEU A 387 -27.38 33.13 -7.65
CA LEU A 387 -27.30 31.99 -6.74
C LEU A 387 -26.78 32.45 -5.38
N ASP A 388 -27.19 31.72 -4.35
CA ASP A 388 -26.64 31.90 -3.00
C ASP A 388 -25.21 31.33 -2.92
N TRP A 389 -24.61 31.43 -1.74
CA TRP A 389 -23.28 30.90 -1.46
C TRP A 389 -23.10 29.44 -1.86
N THR A 390 -22.04 29.16 -2.63
CA THR A 390 -21.59 27.82 -3.01
C THR A 390 -20.26 27.52 -2.32
N GLU A 391 -20.16 26.42 -1.57
CA GLU A 391 -18.96 26.07 -0.79
C GLU A 391 -17.83 25.47 -1.65
N PHE A 392 -16.59 25.84 -1.34
CA PHE A 392 -15.40 25.12 -1.79
C PHE A 392 -15.13 23.92 -0.89
N TYR A 393 -14.99 22.75 -1.50
CA TYR A 393 -14.48 21.59 -0.79
C TYR A 393 -12.96 21.63 -0.68
N THR A 394 -12.46 21.32 0.51
CA THR A 394 -11.02 21.31 0.84
C THR A 394 -10.63 20.00 1.52
N THR A 395 -9.33 19.79 1.75
CA THR A 395 -8.84 18.61 2.48
C THR A 395 -9.37 18.52 3.91
N THR A 396 -9.63 19.65 4.56
CA THR A 396 -10.23 19.72 5.91
C THR A 396 -11.75 19.72 5.91
N ARG A 397 -12.37 19.93 4.75
CA ARG A 397 -13.82 19.99 4.56
C ARG A 397 -14.23 19.35 3.24
N LYS A 398 -14.19 18.02 3.22
CA LYS A 398 -14.49 17.19 2.05
C LYS A 398 -16.01 17.10 1.85
N PRO A 399 -16.47 16.87 0.61
CA PRO A 399 -17.87 16.51 0.39
C PRO A 399 -18.19 15.20 1.13
N SER A 400 -19.43 15.07 1.60
CA SER A 400 -19.98 13.79 2.00
C SER A 400 -20.23 12.91 0.77
N ALA A 401 -20.40 11.59 0.97
CA ALA A 401 -20.77 10.69 -0.11
C ALA A 401 -22.10 11.11 -0.78
N GLY A 402 -23.04 11.65 0.00
CA GLY A 402 -24.30 12.20 -0.51
C GLY A 402 -24.09 13.40 -1.43
N ASP A 403 -23.17 14.31 -1.10
CA ASP A 403 -22.88 15.51 -1.89
C ASP A 403 -22.33 15.20 -3.30
N VAL A 404 -21.74 14.01 -3.48
CA VAL A 404 -21.16 13.57 -4.76
C VAL A 404 -21.87 12.36 -5.37
N GLY A 405 -23.02 11.94 -4.81
CA GLY A 405 -23.76 10.78 -5.31
C GLY A 405 -23.02 9.44 -5.19
N ALA A 406 -22.12 9.30 -4.22
CA ALA A 406 -21.36 8.09 -3.94
C ALA A 406 -21.99 7.24 -2.83
N LEU A 407 -21.63 5.95 -2.77
CA LEU A 407 -21.99 5.06 -1.66
C LEU A 407 -21.06 5.32 -0.46
N PRO A 408 -21.56 5.47 0.79
CA PRO A 408 -20.72 5.65 1.96
C PRO A 408 -19.84 4.42 2.26
N VAL A 409 -18.63 4.65 2.80
CA VAL A 409 -17.72 3.58 3.24
C VAL A 409 -18.26 2.77 4.41
N SER A 410 -19.19 3.33 5.19
CA SER A 410 -19.94 2.63 6.24
C SER A 410 -21.00 1.66 5.69
N GLY A 411 -21.12 1.54 4.36
CA GLY A 411 -22.18 0.82 3.69
C GLY A 411 -23.40 1.68 3.37
N GLY A 412 -24.29 1.13 2.56
CA GLY A 412 -25.52 1.77 2.13
C GLY A 412 -26.32 0.85 1.21
N VAL A 413 -27.43 1.37 0.68
CA VAL A 413 -28.27 0.65 -0.28
C VAL A 413 -27.97 1.16 -1.68
N ILE A 414 -27.68 0.25 -2.61
CA ILE A 414 -27.60 0.56 -4.04
C ILE A 414 -28.99 0.35 -4.63
N ASN A 415 -29.66 1.45 -4.99
CA ASN A 415 -30.94 1.39 -5.69
C ASN A 415 -30.68 1.21 -7.20
N GLY A 416 -30.48 -0.04 -7.63
CA GLY A 416 -30.18 -0.40 -9.02
C GLY A 416 -29.40 -1.70 -9.14
N ASN A 417 -28.94 -1.99 -10.35
CA ASN A 417 -28.09 -3.13 -10.65
C ASN A 417 -26.59 -2.79 -10.46
N LEU A 418 -25.79 -3.78 -10.03
CA LEU A 418 -24.35 -3.65 -9.84
C LEU A 418 -23.60 -4.50 -10.86
N GLY A 419 -22.57 -3.96 -11.50
CA GLY A 419 -21.67 -4.70 -12.37
C GLY A 419 -20.23 -4.63 -11.85
N ILE A 420 -19.55 -5.78 -11.82
CA ILE A 420 -18.16 -5.89 -11.37
C ILE A 420 -17.27 -6.20 -12.57
N GLY A 421 -16.46 -5.20 -12.96
CA GLY A 421 -15.60 -5.27 -14.14
C GLY A 421 -16.30 -5.01 -15.48
N THR A 422 -17.59 -4.67 -15.46
CA THR A 422 -18.45 -4.58 -16.66
C THR A 422 -19.80 -3.91 -16.32
N PRO A 423 -20.51 -3.26 -17.27
CA PRO A 423 -21.89 -2.84 -17.08
C PRO A 423 -22.82 -4.04 -16.84
N ASN A 424 -23.83 -3.88 -15.99
CA ASN A 424 -24.83 -4.91 -15.76
C ASN A 424 -26.00 -4.75 -16.75
N ILE A 425 -26.29 -5.77 -17.57
CA ILE A 425 -27.46 -5.80 -18.47
C ILE A 425 -28.57 -6.74 -18.00
N LEU A 426 -28.36 -7.53 -16.94
CA LEU A 426 -29.43 -8.30 -16.31
C LEU A 426 -30.53 -7.39 -15.73
N GLY A 427 -30.16 -6.17 -15.31
CA GLY A 427 -31.07 -5.15 -14.78
C GLY A 427 -31.70 -5.51 -13.43
N GLY A 428 -32.58 -4.63 -12.92
CA GLY A 428 -33.25 -4.81 -11.62
C GLY A 428 -32.27 -5.01 -10.44
N SER A 429 -32.67 -5.78 -9.44
CA SER A 429 -31.81 -6.15 -8.30
C SER A 429 -30.89 -7.30 -8.70
N SER A 430 -29.75 -6.98 -9.33
CA SER A 430 -28.78 -7.99 -9.80
C SER A 430 -27.33 -7.55 -9.64
N ILE A 431 -26.44 -8.55 -9.64
CA ILE A 431 -24.99 -8.41 -9.66
C ILE A 431 -24.46 -9.24 -10.83
N VAL A 432 -23.61 -8.66 -11.69
CA VAL A 432 -22.87 -9.41 -12.74
C VAL A 432 -21.37 -9.33 -12.54
N LEU A 433 -20.66 -10.35 -13.02
CA LEU A 433 -19.23 -10.55 -12.77
C LEU A 433 -18.48 -10.85 -14.08
N GLY A 434 -17.54 -9.99 -14.45
CA GLY A 434 -16.61 -10.23 -15.57
C GLY A 434 -17.19 -10.01 -16.97
N ASP A 435 -18.45 -10.40 -17.20
CA ASP A 435 -19.24 -10.06 -18.38
C ASP A 435 -20.57 -9.39 -17.97
N ASN A 436 -21.32 -8.86 -18.94
CA ASN A 436 -22.48 -8.04 -18.63
C ASN A 436 -23.75 -8.85 -18.26
N ASP A 437 -23.73 -10.17 -18.35
CA ASP A 437 -24.92 -11.03 -18.28
C ASP A 437 -24.74 -12.38 -17.53
N THR A 438 -23.62 -12.57 -16.84
CA THR A 438 -23.37 -13.68 -15.90
C THR A 438 -23.37 -13.17 -14.46
N GLY A 439 -24.21 -13.77 -13.61
CA GLY A 439 -24.28 -13.36 -12.20
C GLY A 439 -25.54 -13.81 -11.46
N LEU A 440 -25.96 -12.99 -10.49
CA LEU A 440 -27.08 -13.25 -9.58
C LEU A 440 -28.17 -12.21 -9.77
N LYS A 441 -29.44 -12.63 -9.78
CA LYS A 441 -30.60 -11.73 -9.90
C LYS A 441 -31.72 -12.16 -8.99
N GLN A 442 -32.26 -11.21 -8.22
CA GLN A 442 -33.50 -11.42 -7.49
C GLN A 442 -34.69 -11.25 -8.45
N ASN A 443 -35.53 -12.27 -8.56
CA ASN A 443 -36.68 -12.32 -9.47
C ASN A 443 -38.00 -12.49 -8.71
N GLY A 444 -38.11 -11.82 -7.56
CA GLY A 444 -39.24 -11.91 -6.64
C GLY A 444 -38.78 -12.16 -5.21
N ASP A 445 -39.72 -12.06 -4.27
CA ASP A 445 -39.44 -12.39 -2.86
C ASP A 445 -39.10 -13.88 -2.73
N GLY A 446 -38.01 -14.19 -2.03
CA GLY A 446 -37.49 -15.56 -1.87
C GLY A 446 -36.96 -16.24 -3.14
N LEU A 447 -36.86 -15.54 -4.28
CA LEU A 447 -36.41 -16.10 -5.56
C LEU A 447 -35.07 -15.52 -5.99
N LEU A 448 -34.00 -16.31 -5.81
CA LEU A 448 -32.65 -15.96 -6.26
C LEU A 448 -32.28 -16.80 -7.48
N ASP A 449 -32.09 -16.15 -8.62
CA ASP A 449 -31.72 -16.78 -9.87
C ASP A 449 -30.23 -16.58 -10.18
N ILE A 450 -29.59 -17.62 -10.70
CA ILE A 450 -28.23 -17.57 -11.24
C ILE A 450 -28.31 -17.55 -12.76
N TYR A 451 -27.62 -16.60 -13.37
CA TYR A 451 -27.49 -16.43 -14.81
C TYR A 451 -26.06 -16.71 -15.25
N ALA A 452 -25.92 -17.33 -16.42
CA ALA A 452 -24.67 -17.46 -17.14
C ALA A 452 -24.91 -17.09 -18.61
N ASN A 453 -24.17 -16.10 -19.11
CA ASN A 453 -24.26 -15.59 -20.47
C ASN A 453 -25.73 -15.31 -20.89
N GLY A 454 -26.44 -14.57 -20.05
CA GLY A 454 -27.83 -14.16 -20.27
C GLY A 454 -28.89 -15.25 -20.05
N VAL A 455 -28.48 -16.47 -19.70
CA VAL A 455 -29.38 -17.61 -19.51
C VAL A 455 -29.49 -17.98 -18.04
N GLN A 456 -30.71 -18.11 -17.52
CA GLN A 456 -30.96 -18.63 -16.18
C GLN A 456 -30.56 -20.12 -16.11
N VAL A 457 -29.65 -20.45 -15.19
CA VAL A 457 -29.12 -21.82 -15.02
C VAL A 457 -29.60 -22.48 -13.73
N PHE A 458 -29.79 -21.70 -12.66
CA PHE A 458 -30.36 -22.18 -11.39
C PHE A 458 -31.38 -21.19 -10.83
N ARG A 459 -32.31 -21.72 -10.04
CA ARG A 459 -33.22 -20.97 -9.18
C ARG A 459 -33.20 -21.53 -7.76
N PHE A 460 -32.88 -20.68 -6.80
CA PHE A 460 -32.97 -20.97 -5.37
C PHE A 460 -34.30 -20.43 -4.85
N GLN A 461 -35.04 -21.28 -4.14
CA GLN A 461 -36.31 -21.00 -3.48
C GLN A 461 -36.24 -21.56 -2.06
N ASN A 462 -37.19 -21.19 -1.18
CA ASN A 462 -37.17 -21.62 0.23
C ASN A 462 -37.00 -23.14 0.42
N ASP A 463 -37.69 -23.95 -0.39
CA ASP A 463 -37.73 -25.40 -0.20
C ASP A 463 -36.99 -26.20 -1.29
N THR A 464 -36.64 -25.55 -2.40
CA THR A 464 -36.10 -26.25 -3.57
C THR A 464 -35.00 -25.48 -4.27
N LEU A 465 -34.04 -26.24 -4.80
CA LEU A 465 -33.12 -25.77 -5.82
C LEU A 465 -33.56 -26.36 -7.15
N GLU A 466 -33.91 -25.50 -8.10
CA GLU A 466 -34.27 -25.92 -9.45
C GLU A 466 -33.11 -25.67 -10.41
N SER A 467 -32.59 -26.73 -11.00
CA SER A 467 -31.63 -26.64 -12.11
C SER A 467 -32.37 -26.51 -13.43
N LYS A 468 -32.10 -25.45 -14.20
CA LYS A 468 -32.63 -25.25 -15.56
C LYS A 468 -31.75 -25.90 -16.63
N LYS A 469 -30.63 -26.49 -16.22
CA LYS A 469 -29.66 -27.21 -17.05
C LYS A 469 -29.36 -28.58 -16.46
N SER A 470 -28.79 -29.48 -17.25
CA SER A 470 -28.30 -30.77 -16.75
C SER A 470 -27.21 -30.55 -15.71
N ILE A 471 -27.27 -31.30 -14.60
CA ILE A 471 -26.24 -31.28 -13.57
C ILE A 471 -25.24 -32.39 -13.90
N ASN A 472 -23.98 -32.01 -14.15
CA ASN A 472 -22.88 -32.97 -14.29
C ASN A 472 -22.19 -33.13 -12.93
N VAL A 473 -22.17 -34.36 -12.41
CA VAL A 473 -21.58 -34.69 -11.11
C VAL A 473 -20.42 -35.64 -11.37
N THR A 474 -19.20 -35.22 -11.06
CA THR A 474 -17.99 -36.04 -11.23
C THR A 474 -17.86 -37.12 -10.16
N GLY A 475 -18.53 -36.94 -9.02
CA GLY A 475 -18.59 -37.89 -7.92
C GLY A 475 -19.94 -38.59 -7.79
N ARG A 476 -20.19 -39.15 -6.60
CA ARG A 476 -21.46 -39.80 -6.27
C ARG A 476 -22.50 -38.75 -5.84
N LEU A 477 -23.68 -38.80 -6.45
CA LEU A 477 -24.88 -38.13 -5.92
C LEU A 477 -25.58 -39.08 -4.93
N THR A 478 -25.85 -38.59 -3.72
CA THR A 478 -26.57 -39.35 -2.68
C THR A 478 -27.87 -38.62 -2.33
N PRO A 479 -28.98 -38.89 -3.02
CA PRO A 479 -30.30 -38.42 -2.62
C PRO A 479 -30.65 -38.84 -1.19
N THR A 480 -31.41 -38.01 -0.48
CA THR A 480 -32.01 -38.37 0.81
C THR A 480 -33.17 -39.35 0.66
N ASP A 481 -33.76 -39.41 -0.53
CA ASP A 481 -34.82 -40.32 -0.92
C ASP A 481 -34.52 -40.88 -2.31
N TYR A 482 -34.51 -42.20 -2.44
CA TYR A 482 -34.29 -42.93 -3.69
C TYR A 482 -35.60 -43.41 -4.33
N GLY A 483 -36.78 -43.10 -3.78
CA GLY A 483 -38.07 -43.67 -4.21
C GLY A 483 -38.38 -43.51 -5.70
N ASN A 484 -37.98 -42.38 -6.31
CA ASN A 484 -38.12 -42.15 -7.76
C ASN A 484 -37.09 -42.92 -8.63
N PHE A 485 -36.01 -43.41 -8.04
CA PHE A 485 -35.04 -44.31 -8.70
C PHE A 485 -35.42 -45.78 -8.47
N ASP A 486 -35.74 -46.15 -7.24
CA ASP A 486 -36.07 -47.50 -6.80
C ASP A 486 -37.33 -48.07 -7.45
N SER A 487 -38.25 -47.20 -7.86
CA SER A 487 -39.44 -47.57 -8.63
C SER A 487 -39.18 -47.92 -10.10
N ARG A 488 -37.95 -47.70 -10.60
CA ARG A 488 -37.61 -47.85 -12.03
C ARG A 488 -36.77 -49.09 -12.35
N TYR A 489 -36.13 -49.69 -11.36
CA TYR A 489 -35.16 -50.77 -11.56
C TYR A 489 -35.53 -52.01 -10.73
N VAL A 490 -35.12 -53.18 -11.21
CA VAL A 490 -35.18 -54.42 -10.43
C VAL A 490 -34.10 -54.38 -9.38
N GLN A 491 -34.49 -54.45 -8.11
CA GLN A 491 -33.60 -54.37 -6.96
C GLN A 491 -33.08 -55.76 -6.55
N ASP A 492 -33.89 -56.80 -6.77
CA ASP A 492 -33.53 -58.19 -6.43
C ASP A 492 -34.37 -59.20 -7.23
N PHE A 493 -33.91 -60.45 -7.29
CA PHE A 493 -34.58 -61.59 -7.91
C PHE A 493 -34.55 -62.83 -7.01
N ARG A 494 -35.66 -63.55 -6.90
CA ARG A 494 -35.73 -64.77 -6.10
C ARG A 494 -36.68 -65.82 -6.67
N LEU A 495 -36.57 -67.04 -6.15
CA LEU A 495 -37.62 -68.04 -6.22
C LEU A 495 -38.54 -67.89 -4.99
N GLY A 496 -39.85 -67.77 -5.24
CA GLY A 496 -40.85 -67.68 -4.19
C GLY A 496 -41.10 -69.00 -3.48
N SER A 497 -42.26 -69.10 -2.83
CA SER A 497 -42.66 -70.28 -2.06
C SER A 497 -42.65 -71.56 -2.91
N TYR A 498 -42.24 -72.67 -2.29
CA TYR A 498 -42.26 -74.00 -2.90
C TYR A 498 -43.69 -74.54 -2.98
N GLU A 499 -44.04 -75.08 -4.13
CA GLU A 499 -45.28 -75.82 -4.36
C GLU A 499 -44.94 -77.25 -4.78
N SER A 500 -45.56 -78.25 -4.14
CA SER A 500 -45.44 -79.66 -4.52
C SER A 500 -46.70 -80.12 -5.27
N GLY A 501 -46.51 -80.90 -6.33
CA GLY A 501 -47.58 -81.54 -7.09
C GLY A 501 -47.25 -83.02 -7.36
N GLN A 502 -48.27 -83.88 -7.36
CA GLN A 502 -48.11 -85.31 -7.66
C GLN A 502 -47.90 -85.52 -9.16
N ALA A 503 -46.85 -86.25 -9.53
CA ALA A 503 -46.49 -86.55 -10.91
C ALA A 503 -46.87 -87.99 -11.31
N TRP A 504 -46.73 -88.96 -10.41
CA TRP A 504 -47.13 -90.35 -10.67
C TRP A 504 -48.65 -90.52 -10.59
N MET A 505 -49.25 -91.03 -11.68
CA MET A 505 -50.71 -91.16 -11.89
C MET A 505 -51.51 -89.85 -11.68
N GLY A 506 -50.84 -88.69 -11.68
CA GLY A 506 -51.42 -87.37 -11.50
C GLY A 506 -51.09 -86.43 -12.68
N PRO A 507 -51.80 -85.31 -12.84
CA PRO A 507 -51.59 -84.40 -13.98
C PRO A 507 -50.30 -83.56 -13.88
N GLY A 508 -49.54 -83.65 -12.77
CA GLY A 508 -48.42 -82.76 -12.50
C GLY A 508 -48.86 -81.30 -12.36
N PHE A 509 -48.02 -80.37 -12.84
CA PHE A 509 -48.37 -78.96 -12.94
C PHE A 509 -48.73 -78.59 -14.37
N SER A 510 -49.82 -77.83 -14.53
CA SER A 510 -50.09 -77.15 -15.80
C SER A 510 -49.03 -76.09 -16.07
N ASP A 511 -48.75 -75.83 -17.34
CA ASP A 511 -47.90 -74.71 -17.72
C ASP A 511 -48.45 -73.41 -17.14
N THR A 512 -47.64 -72.75 -16.32
CA THR A 512 -48.03 -71.56 -15.55
C THR A 512 -46.92 -70.53 -15.72
N PRO A 513 -47.19 -69.39 -16.40
CA PRO A 513 -46.20 -68.35 -16.64
C PRO A 513 -45.50 -67.92 -15.34
N GLY A 514 -44.17 -67.81 -15.41
CA GLY A 514 -43.36 -67.43 -14.27
C GLY A 514 -42.99 -68.54 -13.29
N TYR A 515 -43.43 -69.78 -13.48
CA TYR A 515 -43.05 -70.90 -12.60
C TYR A 515 -41.98 -71.77 -13.24
N VAL A 516 -41.07 -72.28 -12.39
CA VAL A 516 -40.02 -73.21 -12.79
C VAL A 516 -40.02 -74.44 -11.89
N LEU A 517 -39.70 -75.60 -12.46
CA LEU A 517 -39.47 -76.82 -11.69
C LEU A 517 -38.15 -76.69 -10.92
N THR A 518 -38.18 -77.06 -9.65
CA THR A 518 -37.05 -76.91 -8.70
C THR A 518 -36.73 -78.19 -7.93
N ALA A 519 -37.59 -79.21 -8.02
CA ALA A 519 -37.33 -80.52 -7.45
C ALA A 519 -38.08 -81.61 -8.22
N ALA A 520 -37.50 -82.81 -8.26
CA ALA A 520 -38.18 -84.05 -8.57
C ALA A 520 -37.92 -85.00 -7.41
N THR A 521 -38.97 -85.64 -6.90
CA THR A 521 -38.89 -86.56 -5.76
C THR A 521 -39.34 -87.94 -6.18
N ASN A 522 -38.55 -88.95 -5.82
CA ASN A 522 -38.93 -90.35 -5.87
C ASN A 522 -38.73 -90.93 -4.46
N GLY A 523 -39.84 -91.28 -3.80
CA GLY A 523 -39.88 -91.78 -2.43
C GLY A 523 -39.82 -93.30 -2.33
N ASN A 524 -40.10 -94.04 -3.42
CA ASN A 524 -40.09 -95.51 -3.44
C ASN A 524 -38.81 -96.09 -4.10
N GLY A 525 -38.00 -95.26 -4.75
CA GLY A 525 -36.71 -95.61 -5.36
C GLY A 525 -36.80 -96.35 -6.70
N ASP A 526 -37.96 -96.39 -7.36
CA ASP A 526 -38.13 -97.00 -8.69
C ASP A 526 -37.61 -96.10 -9.84
N GLU A 527 -37.87 -96.45 -11.11
CA GLU A 527 -37.46 -95.63 -12.25
C GLU A 527 -38.40 -94.43 -12.55
N ILE A 528 -39.44 -94.20 -11.74
CA ILE A 528 -40.52 -93.24 -12.02
C ILE A 528 -40.50 -92.08 -10.99
N ILE A 529 -40.84 -90.87 -11.43
CA ILE A 529 -40.90 -89.70 -10.54
C ILE A 529 -42.27 -89.66 -9.84
N ASP A 530 -42.28 -89.66 -8.51
CA ASP A 530 -43.52 -89.58 -7.70
C ASP A 530 -44.08 -88.15 -7.63
N GLY A 531 -43.20 -87.16 -7.46
CA GLY A 531 -43.58 -85.77 -7.20
C GLY A 531 -42.69 -84.74 -7.88
N LEU A 532 -43.27 -83.59 -8.20
CA LEU A 532 -42.58 -82.43 -8.74
C LEU A 532 -42.74 -81.24 -7.80
N GLY A 533 -41.66 -80.50 -7.64
CA GLY A 533 -41.64 -79.22 -6.93
C GLY A 533 -41.46 -78.06 -7.89
N ARG A 534 -42.25 -77.00 -7.76
CA ARG A 534 -42.08 -75.76 -8.53
C ARG A 534 -42.03 -74.54 -7.62
N ARG A 535 -41.52 -73.43 -8.15
CA ARG A 535 -41.52 -72.11 -7.48
C ARG A 535 -41.81 -71.00 -8.50
N PRO A 536 -42.52 -69.93 -8.12
CA PRO A 536 -42.62 -68.74 -8.95
C PRO A 536 -41.29 -67.98 -8.94
N MET A 537 -40.86 -67.52 -10.10
CA MET A 537 -39.81 -66.52 -10.23
C MET A 537 -40.39 -65.16 -9.84
N GLN A 538 -39.71 -64.44 -8.96
CA GLN A 538 -40.14 -63.12 -8.49
C GLN A 538 -39.04 -62.09 -8.66
N LYS A 539 -39.43 -60.83 -8.93
CA LYS A 539 -38.56 -59.66 -8.99
C LYS A 539 -39.04 -58.58 -8.01
N LEU A 540 -38.10 -57.88 -7.36
CA LEU A 540 -38.37 -56.78 -6.44
C LEU A 540 -38.27 -55.44 -7.18
N ILE A 541 -39.32 -54.61 -7.13
CA ILE A 541 -39.34 -53.25 -7.68
C ILE A 541 -40.09 -52.35 -6.70
N GLY A 542 -39.54 -51.18 -6.34
CA GLY A 542 -40.23 -50.21 -5.48
C GLY A 542 -40.71 -50.78 -4.14
N ASN A 543 -39.93 -51.69 -3.54
CA ASN A 543 -40.24 -52.42 -2.31
C ASN A 543 -41.39 -53.45 -2.40
N GLN A 544 -41.83 -53.83 -3.60
CA GLN A 544 -42.84 -54.86 -3.83
C GLN A 544 -42.32 -56.02 -4.68
N TRP A 545 -42.61 -57.26 -4.26
CA TRP A 545 -42.31 -58.47 -5.04
C TRP A 545 -43.40 -58.74 -6.08
N TYR A 546 -43.00 -58.91 -7.33
CA TYR A 546 -43.86 -59.25 -8.45
C TYR A 546 -43.50 -60.63 -9.00
N ASN A 547 -44.50 -61.46 -9.28
CA ASN A 547 -44.28 -62.69 -10.06
C ASN A 547 -43.88 -62.30 -11.50
N VAL A 548 -42.86 -62.96 -12.02
CA VAL A 548 -42.43 -62.82 -13.41
C VAL A 548 -43.47 -63.49 -14.31
N THR A 549 -43.64 -63.00 -15.53
CA THR A 549 -44.43 -63.68 -16.57
C THR A 549 -43.48 -64.35 -17.56
N SER A 550 -43.83 -65.56 -17.99
CA SER A 550 -43.26 -66.17 -19.19
C SER A 550 -44.08 -65.69 -20.39
N VAL A 551 -43.44 -65.46 -21.54
CA VAL A 551 -44.08 -65.06 -22.81
C VAL A 551 -43.96 -66.18 -23.81
#